data_AF-A0A380ABD8-F1
#
_entry.id   AF-A0A380ABD8-F1
#
_cell.length_a   1.000
_cell.length_b   1.000
_cell.length_c   1.000
_cell.angle_alpha   90.00
_cell.angle_beta   90.00
_cell.angle_gamma   90.00
#
_symmetry.space_group_name_H-M   'P 1'
#
loop_
_entity.id
_entity.type
_entity.pdbx_description
1 polymer ?
#
loop_
_entity_poly.entity_id
_entity_poly.type
_entity_poly.pdbx_seq_one_letter_code
_entity_poly.pdbx_strand_id
1 'polypeptide(L)'
;MNKSAYLAAMNVTTWRVRDTKVKPYVVIWDENGELAEAEPLIDMVLKLIDVKREECDFDSEPHTGKQIVWDLRRHKVRPRTAWLVSEPLVDLLTGFEAKSALWQQIYQWREQASGQAFNKS
;
A
#
# COMPACT_ATOMS: atom_id res chain seq x y z
N MET A 1 -8.05 -36.48 -31.64
CA MET A 1 -8.96 -36.43 -30.47
C MET A 1 -8.56 -35.23 -29.61
N ASN A 2 -9.45 -34.25 -29.43
CA ASN A 2 -9.15 -33.03 -28.69
C ASN A 2 -9.23 -33.28 -27.18
N LYS A 3 -8.08 -33.26 -26.50
CA LYS A 3 -7.88 -33.58 -25.07
C LYS A 3 -8.72 -32.69 -24.13
N SER A 4 -9.06 -31.49 -24.57
CA SER A 4 -9.90 -30.51 -23.86
C SER A 4 -11.38 -30.93 -23.77
N ALA A 5 -11.91 -31.69 -24.73
CA ALA A 5 -13.30 -32.12 -24.71
C ALA A 5 -13.59 -33.17 -23.62
N TYR A 6 -12.59 -34.01 -23.31
CA TYR A 6 -12.71 -35.04 -22.27
C TYR A 6 -12.78 -34.43 -20.87
N LEU A 7 -12.05 -33.32 -20.63
CA LEU A 7 -12.04 -32.63 -19.35
C LEU A 7 -13.36 -31.88 -19.07
N ALA A 8 -13.96 -31.29 -20.11
CA ALA A 8 -15.27 -30.65 -20.01
C ALA A 8 -16.40 -31.66 -19.72
N ALA A 9 -16.34 -32.85 -20.32
CA ALA A 9 -17.31 -33.93 -20.08
C ALA A 9 -17.24 -34.52 -18.65
N MET A 10 -16.08 -34.39 -17.99
CA MET A 10 -15.85 -34.87 -16.62
C MET A 10 -16.16 -33.81 -15.55
N ASN A 11 -16.79 -32.69 -15.93
CA ASN A 11 -17.12 -31.58 -15.03
C ASN A 11 -15.90 -30.98 -14.29
N VAL A 12 -14.69 -31.15 -14.86
CA VAL A 12 -13.47 -30.59 -14.31
C VAL A 12 -13.37 -29.14 -14.79
N THR A 13 -13.72 -28.20 -13.91
CA THR A 13 -13.45 -26.77 -14.16
C THR A 13 -11.94 -26.55 -14.22
N THR A 14 -11.43 -26.25 -15.41
CA THR A 14 -10.06 -25.77 -15.59
C THR A 14 -9.84 -24.53 -14.73
N TRP A 15 -8.78 -24.54 -13.91
CA TRP A 15 -8.34 -23.38 -13.14
C TRP A 15 -8.15 -22.19 -14.09
N ARG A 16 -9.02 -21.18 -13.98
CA ARG A 16 -8.79 -19.90 -14.63
C ARG A 16 -7.86 -19.10 -13.73
N VAL A 17 -6.72 -18.67 -14.27
CA VAL A 17 -5.91 -17.63 -13.64
C VAL A 17 -6.83 -16.43 -13.47
N ARG A 18 -7.03 -16.00 -12.22
CA ARG A 18 -7.89 -14.86 -11.91
C ARG A 18 -7.15 -13.62 -12.41
N ASP A 19 -7.62 -13.06 -13.52
CA ASP A 19 -7.06 -11.87 -14.20
C ASP A 19 -7.27 -10.56 -13.40
N THR A 20 -7.39 -10.66 -12.08
CA THR A 20 -7.36 -9.50 -11.19
C THR A 20 -5.92 -9.03 -11.12
N LYS A 21 -5.66 -7.82 -11.63
CA LYS A 21 -4.43 -7.09 -11.32
C LYS A 21 -4.30 -7.04 -9.80
N VAL A 22 -3.39 -7.85 -9.25
CA VAL A 22 -3.11 -7.86 -7.81
C VAL A 22 -2.36 -6.57 -7.53
N LYS A 23 -2.98 -5.68 -6.77
CA LYS A 23 -2.33 -4.46 -6.30
C LYS A 23 -1.23 -4.84 -5.30
N PRO A 24 0.04 -4.49 -5.58
CA PRO A 24 1.16 -4.92 -4.75
C PRO A 24 1.27 -4.14 -3.44
N TYR A 25 0.66 -2.95 -3.35
CA TYR A 25 0.81 -2.04 -2.23
C TYR A 25 -0.46 -1.96 -1.39
N VAL A 26 -0.28 -1.67 -0.09
CA VAL A 26 -1.39 -1.38 0.81
C VAL A 26 -1.07 -0.18 1.69
N VAL A 27 -2.03 0.74 1.80
CA VAL A 27 -2.07 1.80 2.81
C VAL A 27 -3.06 1.35 3.87
N ILE A 28 -2.62 1.33 5.13
CA ILE A 28 -3.43 0.86 6.24
C ILE A 28 -3.85 2.04 7.11
N TRP A 29 -5.13 2.15 7.46
CA TRP A 29 -5.64 3.19 8.35
C TRP A 29 -6.59 2.63 9.42
N ASP A 30 -6.98 3.45 10.39
CA ASP A 30 -8.09 3.11 11.30
C ASP A 30 -9.43 3.42 10.63
N GLU A 31 -10.41 2.50 10.67
CA GLU A 31 -11.73 2.65 10.00
C GLU A 31 -12.51 3.89 10.44
N ASN A 32 -12.16 4.46 11.59
CA ASN A 32 -12.76 5.68 12.12
C ASN A 32 -12.16 6.97 11.50
N GLY A 33 -11.19 6.85 10.59
CA GLY A 33 -10.58 7.98 9.90
C GLY A 33 -11.43 8.46 8.72
N GLU A 34 -11.63 9.76 8.61
CA GLU A 34 -12.29 10.38 7.46
C GLU A 34 -11.39 10.35 6.23
N LEU A 35 -11.36 9.19 5.57
CA LEU A 35 -10.54 8.97 4.38
C LEU A 35 -10.77 10.02 3.29
N ALA A 36 -12.04 10.37 3.06
CA ALA A 36 -12.45 11.27 1.99
C ALA A 36 -11.75 12.64 2.09
N GLU A 37 -11.61 13.17 3.30
CA GLU A 37 -10.93 14.44 3.55
C GLU A 37 -9.41 14.33 3.38
N ALA A 38 -8.87 13.14 3.63
CA ALA A 38 -7.44 12.86 3.51
C ALA A 38 -6.98 12.48 2.10
N GLU A 39 -7.88 12.27 1.13
CA GLU A 39 -7.51 11.85 -0.22
C GLU A 39 -6.43 12.73 -0.87
N PRO A 40 -6.50 14.09 -0.79
CA PRO A 40 -5.47 14.94 -1.39
C PRO A 40 -4.10 14.77 -0.73
N LEU A 41 -4.07 14.56 0.60
CA LEU A 41 -2.84 14.31 1.35
C LEU A 41 -2.26 12.95 0.96
N ILE A 42 -3.12 11.93 0.86
CA ILE A 42 -2.72 10.58 0.48
C ILE A 42 -2.09 10.57 -0.91
N ASP A 43 -2.72 11.21 -1.89
CA ASP A 43 -2.19 11.29 -3.25
C ASP A 43 -0.85 12.00 -3.31
N MET A 44 -0.70 13.07 -2.54
CA MET A 44 0.56 13.81 -2.46
C MET A 44 1.68 12.95 -1.88
N VAL A 45 1.41 12.24 -0.79
CA VAL A 45 2.40 11.37 -0.14
C VAL A 45 2.78 10.20 -1.04
N LEU A 46 1.81 9.51 -1.64
CA LEU A 46 2.06 8.41 -2.59
C LEU A 46 2.91 8.88 -3.77
N LYS A 47 2.61 10.05 -4.33
CA LYS A 47 3.41 10.65 -5.40
C LYS A 47 4.85 10.97 -4.96
N LEU A 48 5.05 11.40 -3.72
CA LEU A 48 6.39 11.68 -3.21
C LEU A 48 7.25 10.43 -3.07
N ILE A 49 6.64 9.29 -2.73
CA ILE A 49 7.31 7.99 -2.67
C ILE A 49 7.26 7.18 -3.97
N ASP A 50 6.85 7.81 -5.08
CA ASP A 50 6.76 7.19 -6.42
C ASP A 50 5.86 5.94 -6.49
N VAL A 51 4.76 5.95 -5.72
CA VAL A 51 3.74 4.90 -5.73
C VAL A 51 2.46 5.42 -6.37
N LYS A 52 1.87 4.67 -7.30
CA LYS A 52 0.60 5.04 -7.93
C LYS A 52 -0.58 4.61 -7.05
N ARG A 53 -1.58 5.48 -6.93
CA ARG A 53 -2.82 5.18 -6.20
C ARG A 53 -3.51 3.92 -6.76
N GLU A 54 -3.46 3.69 -8.07
CA GLU A 54 -4.07 2.50 -8.69
C GLU A 54 -3.41 1.18 -8.30
N GLU A 55 -2.17 1.23 -7.79
CA GLU A 55 -1.39 0.07 -7.32
C GLU A 55 -1.53 -0.15 -5.81
N CYS A 56 -2.24 0.75 -5.12
CA CYS A 56 -2.53 0.68 -3.69
C CYS A 56 -3.94 0.14 -3.45
N ASP A 57 -4.01 -0.83 -2.54
CA ASP A 57 -5.22 -1.07 -1.77
C ASP A 57 -5.20 -0.25 -0.48
N PHE A 58 -6.39 -0.07 0.05
CA PHE A 58 -6.65 0.82 1.15
C PHE A 58 -7.55 0.08 2.13
N ASP A 59 -7.02 -0.20 3.31
CA ASP A 59 -7.62 -1.18 4.20
C ASP A 59 -7.34 -0.89 5.67
N SER A 60 -8.05 -1.54 6.59
CA SER A 60 -7.79 -1.49 8.03
C SER A 60 -6.81 -2.56 8.48
N GLU A 61 -6.61 -3.60 7.67
CA GLU A 61 -5.77 -4.73 7.98
C GLU A 61 -4.66 -5.01 6.94
N PRO A 62 -3.48 -5.47 7.40
CA PRO A 62 -2.42 -5.90 6.51
C PRO A 62 -2.82 -7.17 5.76
N HIS A 63 -2.61 -7.17 4.45
CA HIS A 63 -2.87 -8.32 3.58
C HIS A 63 -1.60 -9.11 3.31
N THR A 64 -1.67 -10.43 3.40
CA THR A 64 -0.53 -11.32 3.13
C THR A 64 -0.01 -11.12 1.70
N GLY A 65 1.30 -10.90 1.56
CA GLY A 65 1.96 -10.75 0.26
C GLY A 65 1.92 -9.34 -0.33
N LYS A 66 1.25 -8.37 0.31
CA LYS A 66 1.30 -6.95 -0.09
C LYS A 66 2.33 -6.19 0.73
N GLN A 67 3.03 -5.27 0.08
CA GLN A 67 3.96 -4.37 0.74
C GLN A 67 3.16 -3.22 1.36
N ILE A 68 3.29 -3.04 2.67
CA ILE A 68 2.70 -1.90 3.36
C ILE A 68 3.54 -0.68 3.00
N VAL A 69 2.96 0.27 2.27
CA VAL A 69 3.67 1.50 1.90
C VAL A 69 3.49 2.58 2.98
N TRP A 70 2.36 2.56 3.67
CA TRP A 70 2.07 3.52 4.73
C TRP A 70 1.12 2.95 5.78
N ASP A 71 1.53 2.98 7.06
CA ASP A 71 0.69 2.65 8.21
C ASP A 71 0.28 3.93 8.96
N LEU A 72 -1.02 4.20 8.94
CA LEU A 72 -1.71 5.34 9.57
C LEU A 72 -2.46 4.93 10.85
N ARG A 73 -2.35 3.68 11.31
CA ARG A 73 -3.09 3.24 12.49
C ARG A 73 -2.50 3.83 13.76
N ARG A 74 -3.36 4.17 14.71
CA ARG A 74 -2.96 4.63 16.05
C ARG A 74 -2.24 3.52 16.82
N HIS A 75 -2.77 2.29 16.70
CA HIS A 75 -2.21 1.11 17.34
C HIS A 75 -1.38 0.29 16.34
N LYS A 76 -0.07 0.56 16.34
CA LYS A 76 0.88 -0.07 15.41
C LYS A 76 1.22 -1.49 15.88
N VAL A 77 0.75 -2.48 15.14
CA VAL A 77 1.04 -3.91 15.40
C VAL A 77 2.37 -4.29 14.75
N ARG A 78 3.24 -4.99 15.47
CA ARG A 78 4.51 -5.52 14.91
C ARG A 78 4.22 -6.73 14.00
N PRO A 79 5.02 -6.98 12.95
CA PRO A 79 6.26 -6.30 12.56
C PRO A 79 6.05 -5.02 11.73
N ARG A 80 6.89 -4.01 11.94
CA ARG A 80 6.87 -2.74 11.19
C ARG A 80 7.58 -2.91 9.84
N THR A 81 6.95 -3.57 8.90
CA THR A 81 7.43 -3.71 7.51
C THR A 81 6.98 -2.55 6.61
N ALA A 82 6.26 -1.57 7.15
CA ALA A 82 5.78 -0.41 6.43
C ALA A 82 6.92 0.54 6.04
N TRP A 83 6.87 1.12 4.84
CA TRP A 83 7.85 2.12 4.41
C TRP A 83 7.70 3.43 5.18
N LEU A 84 6.46 3.89 5.35
CA LEU A 84 6.12 5.07 6.14
C LEU A 84 5.25 4.68 7.33
N VAL A 85 5.46 5.33 8.46
CA VAL A 85 4.68 5.11 9.69
C VAL A 85 4.40 6.45 10.34
N SER A 86 3.15 6.91 10.29
CA SER A 86 2.78 8.23 10.82
C SER A 86 1.72 8.15 11.90
N GLU A 87 1.31 9.31 12.39
CA GLU A 87 0.10 9.43 13.20
C GLU A 87 -1.16 9.23 12.35
N PRO A 88 -2.32 8.97 12.97
CA PRO A 88 -3.59 8.82 12.28
C PRO A 88 -3.99 10.01 11.42
N LEU A 89 -4.88 9.76 10.46
CA LEU A 89 -5.35 10.78 9.52
C LEU A 89 -5.91 12.03 10.22
N VAL A 90 -6.66 11.87 11.30
CA VAL A 90 -7.23 12.99 12.07
C VAL A 90 -6.16 13.94 12.60
N ASP A 91 -5.08 13.39 13.15
CA ASP A 91 -3.95 14.16 13.67
C ASP A 91 -3.09 14.74 12.55
N LEU A 92 -2.97 14.02 11.43
CA LEU A 92 -2.28 14.52 10.25
C LEU A 92 -3.01 15.67 9.57
N LEU A 93 -4.33 15.70 9.55
CA LEU A 93 -5.08 16.78 8.91
C LEU A 93 -4.97 18.10 9.69
N THR A 94 -5.00 18.00 11.02
CA THR A 94 -5.09 19.13 11.94
C THR A 94 -3.72 19.60 12.49
N GLY A 95 -2.76 18.69 12.67
CA GLY A 95 -1.50 18.95 13.36
C GLY A 95 -0.33 19.29 12.42
N PHE A 96 0.31 20.44 12.63
CA PHE A 96 1.54 20.80 11.93
C PHE A 96 2.71 19.85 12.27
N GLU A 97 2.85 19.48 13.54
CA GLU A 97 3.93 18.59 13.99
C GLU A 97 3.85 17.21 13.34
N ALA A 98 2.64 16.65 13.22
CA ALA A 98 2.40 15.37 12.56
C ALA A 98 2.80 15.42 11.07
N LYS A 99 2.45 16.50 10.35
CA LYS A 99 2.87 16.71 8.95
C LYS A 99 4.38 16.86 8.82
N SER A 100 5.02 17.60 9.73
CA SER A 100 6.48 17.79 9.73
C SER A 100 7.21 16.47 9.96
N ALA A 101 6.74 15.65 10.91
CA ALA A 101 7.30 14.32 11.17
C ALA A 101 7.15 13.39 9.96
N LEU A 102 5.97 13.39 9.31
CA LEU A 102 5.74 12.64 8.08
C LEU A 102 6.69 13.09 6.95
N TRP A 103 6.85 14.40 6.77
CA TRP A 103 7.76 14.94 5.76
C TRP A 103 9.21 14.50 5.97
N GLN A 104 9.69 14.53 7.23
CA GLN A 104 11.03 14.04 7.56
C GLN A 104 11.21 12.55 7.20
N GLN A 105 10.20 11.72 7.45
CA GLN A 105 10.24 10.30 7.06
C GLN A 105 10.27 10.12 5.53
N ILE A 106 9.44 10.87 4.79
CA ILE A 106 9.43 10.83 3.32
C ILE A 106 10.79 11.23 2.76
N TYR A 107 11.40 12.29 3.31
CA TYR A 107 12.72 12.73 2.91
C TYR A 107 13.77 11.63 3.15
N GLN A 108 13.80 11.05 4.35
CA GLN A 108 14.73 9.95 4.68
C GLN A 108 14.53 8.74 3.76
N TRP A 109 13.28 8.37 3.47
CA TRP A 109 12.98 7.27 2.56
C TRP A 109 13.50 7.56 1.16
N ARG A 110 13.32 8.78 0.65
CA ARG A 110 13.82 9.20 -0.67
C ARG A 110 15.33 9.16 -0.76
N GLU A 111 16.04 9.62 0.28
CA GLU A 111 17.50 9.56 0.33
C GLU A 111 18.02 8.11 0.36
N GLN A 112 17.30 7.20 1.03
CA GLN A 112 17.64 5.77 1.00
C GLN A 112 17.35 5.13 -0.36
N ALA A 113 16.23 5.49 -0.99
CA ALA A 113 15.85 5.00 -2.30
C ALA A 113 16.81 5.49 -3.40
N SER A 114 17.25 6.75 -3.33
CA SER A 114 18.26 7.30 -4.25
C SER A 114 19.63 6.65 -4.06
N GLY A 115 20.03 6.39 -2.80
CA GLY A 115 21.25 5.64 -2.50
C GLY A 115 21.23 4.18 -2.99
N GLN A 116 20.07 3.51 -2.97
CA GLN A 116 19.91 2.16 -3.51
C GLN A 116 19.97 2.11 -5.05
N ALA A 117 19.51 3.17 -5.73
CA ALA A 117 19.61 3.28 -7.19
C ALA A 117 21.08 3.43 -7.65
N PHE A 118 21.93 4.08 -6.86
CA PHE A 118 23.34 4.30 -7.19
C PHE A 118 24.21 3.02 -7.08
N ASN A 119 23.85 2.08 -6.21
CA ASN A 119 24.60 0.84 -5.99
C ASN A 119 24.23 -0.31 -6.95
N LYS A 120 23.41 -0.05 -7.98
CA LYS A 120 23.04 -1.04 -9.02
C LYS A 120 23.76 -0.83 -10.36
N SER A 121 24.81 0.00 -10.40
CA SER A 121 25.65 0.19 -11.61
C SER A 121 26.88 -0.71 -11.60
#